data_AF-A0A2C8AJH6-F1
#
_entry.id   AF-A0A2C8AJH6-F1
#
_cell.length_a   1.000
_cell.length_b   1.000
_cell.length_c   1.000
_cell.angle_alpha   90.00
_cell.angle_beta   90.00
_cell.angle_gamma   90.00
#
_symmetry.space_group_name_H-M   'P 1'
#
loop_
_entity.id
_entity.type
_entity.pdbx_description
1 polymer ?
#
loop_
_entity_poly.entity_id
_entity_poly.type
_entity_poly.pdbx_seq_one_letter_code
_entity_poly.pdbx_strand_id
1 'polypeptide(L)'
;MTDLVPLVIAAHGTRDAQGLAQTRAFADEVRAALPGVHVELGFVELAEPDVAGAVHNALAHIPDAVPSDEPELVVLPLMLNTGGHVNSDIPEFIEAGRDGHRVSYGGPLLPDPRVRQVLEERINAALAPADGPAWRADDTSLVLVGRGALTTRANAEHYRLTRYVGEEVGFAGAFPSFIQVVRPSVPEALTMAVDAGATQLLVGPNFLFRGRLRTWLSEQVDAWLETHPGIEVRISDVLGPSPLIAEVFADRYREQVGEPGNGDGAPVYLSGLRLAGRRVLVVGAGHVAERRIPRLLEAGARVHVVAPNAGIRVARLAEQGRVDWQQRGFTESDVDEVWFVLAASNDPEVNARVSAEAERQRVFCVRSDKSSDGTAYTPATEEAGGITVAVVGHRNPRRSVRVRDELLKALQV
;
A
#
# COMPACT_ATOMS: atom_id res chain seq x y z
N MET A 1 2.24 26.46 19.70
CA MET A 1 2.31 25.21 18.93
C MET A 1 0.89 24.97 18.48
N THR A 2 0.65 24.82 17.18
CA THR A 2 -0.69 24.44 16.69
C THR A 2 -0.90 23.00 17.11
N ASP A 3 -1.73 22.77 18.13
CA ASP A 3 -2.09 21.42 18.54
C ASP A 3 -2.87 20.79 17.38
N LEU A 4 -2.30 19.72 16.81
CA LEU A 4 -2.95 18.92 15.77
C LEU A 4 -3.89 17.91 16.43
N VAL A 5 -4.84 17.39 15.66
CA VAL A 5 -5.80 16.36 16.14
C VAL A 5 -5.03 15.20 16.78
N PRO A 6 -5.26 14.85 18.06
CA PRO A 6 -4.52 13.77 18.72
C PRO A 6 -4.74 12.40 18.06
N LEU A 7 -3.80 11.49 18.26
CA LEU A 7 -3.81 10.12 17.76
C LEU A 7 -3.73 9.12 18.91
N VAL A 8 -4.64 8.14 18.93
CA VAL A 8 -4.54 6.94 19.78
C VAL A 8 -4.18 5.73 18.93
N ILE A 9 -3.09 5.06 19.30
CA ILE A 9 -2.70 3.76 18.75
C ILE A 9 -3.39 2.67 19.58
N ALA A 10 -4.30 1.92 18.96
CA ALA A 10 -4.98 0.79 19.60
C ALA A 10 -4.22 -0.52 19.30
N ALA A 11 -3.36 -0.94 20.23
CA ALA A 11 -2.58 -2.16 20.14
C ALA A 11 -3.28 -3.36 20.78
N HIS A 12 -2.91 -4.58 20.38
CA HIS A 12 -3.50 -5.79 20.99
C HIS A 12 -3.12 -5.93 22.47
N GLY A 13 -1.84 -5.73 22.78
CA GLY A 13 -1.25 -5.93 24.11
C GLY A 13 -0.63 -7.31 24.30
N THR A 14 0.31 -7.40 25.24
CA THR A 14 1.05 -8.61 25.56
C THR A 14 1.59 -8.52 26.97
N ARG A 15 1.72 -9.66 27.66
CA ARG A 15 2.41 -9.75 28.96
C ARG A 15 3.92 -9.88 28.83
N ASP A 16 4.42 -10.07 27.60
CA ASP A 16 5.85 -10.17 27.32
C ASP A 16 6.52 -8.79 27.40
N ALA A 17 7.51 -8.66 28.29
CA ALA A 17 8.16 -7.38 28.54
C ALA A 17 8.91 -6.83 27.30
N GLN A 18 9.51 -7.71 26.48
CA GLN A 18 10.16 -7.29 25.24
C GLN A 18 9.12 -6.81 24.21
N GLY A 19 8.00 -7.51 24.08
CA GLY A 19 6.88 -7.13 23.22
C GLY A 19 6.26 -5.79 23.62
N LEU A 20 6.11 -5.53 24.92
CA LEU A 20 5.68 -4.22 25.41
C LEU A 20 6.69 -3.12 25.09
N ALA A 21 7.98 -3.37 25.32
CA ALA A 21 9.04 -2.42 24.97
C ALA A 21 9.06 -2.13 23.46
N GLN A 22 8.89 -3.15 22.61
CA GLN A 22 8.78 -2.99 21.16
C GLN A 22 7.55 -2.18 20.74
N THR A 23 6.40 -2.39 21.39
CA THR A 23 5.18 -1.64 21.11
C THR A 23 5.31 -0.17 21.51
N ARG A 24 5.98 0.11 22.64
CA ARG A 24 6.29 1.48 23.08
C ARG A 24 7.27 2.16 22.13
N ALA A 25 8.35 1.47 21.73
CA ALA A 25 9.29 1.97 20.75
C ALA A 25 8.60 2.28 19.40
N PHE A 26 7.64 1.45 18.99
CA PHE A 26 6.83 1.74 17.80
C PHE A 26 6.00 3.02 17.94
N ALA A 27 5.40 3.28 19.11
CA ALA A 27 4.71 4.54 19.35
C ALA A 27 5.66 5.76 19.26
N ASP A 28 6.92 5.59 19.66
CA ASP A 28 7.95 6.64 19.50
C ASP A 28 8.30 6.88 18.02
N GLU A 29 8.37 5.83 17.19
CA GLU A 29 8.53 5.96 15.73
C GLU A 29 7.35 6.72 15.10
N VAL A 30 6.12 6.46 15.55
CA VAL A 30 4.93 7.20 15.07
C VAL A 30 4.99 8.67 15.49
N ARG A 31 5.43 8.98 16.72
CA ARG A 31 5.65 10.37 17.17
C ARG A 31 6.70 11.08 16.31
N ALA A 32 7.78 10.38 15.94
CA ALA A 32 8.80 10.93 15.05
C ALA A 32 8.25 11.20 13.63
N ALA A 33 7.36 10.34 13.13
CA ALA A 33 6.73 10.48 11.82
C ALA A 33 5.61 11.55 11.76
N LEU A 34 5.06 11.95 12.92
CA LEU A 34 3.99 12.93 13.08
C LEU A 34 4.38 14.05 14.06
N PRO A 35 5.36 14.91 13.71
CA PRO A 35 5.79 15.98 14.60
C PRO A 35 4.64 16.95 14.90
N GLY A 36 4.37 17.19 16.19
CA GLY A 36 3.29 18.08 16.65
C GLY A 36 1.96 17.38 16.91
N VAL A 37 1.81 16.09 16.58
CA VAL A 37 0.64 15.29 16.95
C VAL A 37 0.87 14.67 18.33
N HIS A 38 -0.09 14.83 19.24
CA HIS A 38 -0.08 14.08 20.50
C HIS A 38 -0.44 12.62 20.24
N VAL A 39 0.43 11.69 20.62
CA VAL A 39 0.24 10.24 20.37
C VAL A 39 0.12 9.49 21.69
N GLU A 40 -1.04 8.85 21.90
CA GLU A 40 -1.33 7.95 23.00
C GLU A 40 -1.29 6.48 22.56
N LEU A 41 -0.93 5.59 23.47
CA LEU A 41 -0.92 4.14 23.24
C LEU A 41 -1.91 3.48 24.20
N GLY A 42 -2.91 2.79 23.64
CA GLY A 42 -3.89 2.00 24.37
C GLY A 42 -3.85 0.53 23.95
N PHE A 43 -4.25 -0.35 24.86
CA PHE A 43 -4.24 -1.80 24.64
C PHE A 43 -5.64 -2.40 24.71
N VAL A 44 -5.97 -3.30 23.79
CA VAL A 44 -7.25 -4.02 23.80
C VAL A 44 -7.32 -4.97 24.98
N GLU A 45 -6.19 -5.59 25.33
CA GLU A 45 -6.09 -6.48 26.49
C GLU A 45 -4.65 -6.57 27.01
N LEU A 46 -4.49 -7.24 28.18
CA LEU A 46 -3.20 -7.69 28.73
C LEU A 46 -2.21 -6.62 29.18
N ALA A 47 -2.45 -5.34 28.89
CA ALA A 47 -1.59 -4.22 29.25
C ALA A 47 -2.41 -2.95 29.45
N GLU A 48 -1.81 -1.96 30.12
CA GLU A 48 -2.45 -0.69 30.47
C GLU A 48 -1.69 0.51 29.85
N PRO A 49 -2.38 1.64 29.57
CA PRO A 49 -3.83 1.80 29.70
C PRO A 49 -4.60 1.01 28.63
N ASP A 50 -5.84 0.61 28.94
CA ASP A 50 -6.74 0.10 27.92
C ASP A 50 -7.06 1.16 26.84
N VAL A 51 -7.71 0.76 25.73
CA VAL A 51 -8.02 1.69 24.64
C VAL A 51 -8.97 2.81 25.10
N ALA A 52 -9.94 2.52 25.98
CA ALA A 52 -10.86 3.55 26.48
C ALA A 52 -10.14 4.60 27.33
N GLY A 53 -9.23 4.17 28.21
CA GLY A 53 -8.38 5.04 29.00
C GLY A 53 -7.42 5.86 28.14
N ALA A 54 -6.84 5.27 27.09
CA ALA A 54 -6.00 6.01 26.15
C ALA A 54 -6.80 7.07 25.37
N VAL A 55 -8.02 6.74 24.94
CA VAL A 55 -8.95 7.71 24.33
C VAL A 55 -9.26 8.84 25.30
N HIS A 56 -9.66 8.52 26.53
CA HIS A 56 -9.95 9.51 27.57
C HIS A 56 -8.76 10.45 27.84
N ASN A 57 -7.55 9.92 27.94
CA ASN A 57 -6.33 10.72 28.13
C ASN A 57 -6.03 11.63 26.93
N ALA A 58 -6.30 11.16 25.71
CA ALA A 58 -6.10 11.93 24.50
C ALA A 58 -7.06 13.13 24.38
N LEU A 59 -8.25 13.08 25.00
CA LEU A 59 -9.22 14.17 24.98
C LEU A 59 -8.67 15.48 25.57
N ALA A 60 -7.77 15.39 26.56
CA ALA A 60 -7.12 16.55 27.17
C ALA A 60 -6.19 17.32 26.22
N HIS A 61 -5.91 16.76 25.04
CA HIS A 61 -5.01 17.32 24.02
C HIS A 61 -5.76 17.71 22.74
N ILE A 62 -7.10 17.77 22.80
CA ILE A 62 -7.92 18.26 21.69
C ILE A 62 -7.70 19.78 21.58
N PRO A 63 -7.46 20.31 20.37
CA PRO A 63 -7.31 21.75 20.17
C PRO A 63 -8.60 22.53 20.50
N ASP A 64 -8.46 23.76 21.01
CA ASP A 64 -9.59 24.61 21.44
C ASP A 64 -10.66 24.85 20.36
N ALA A 65 -10.28 24.78 19.07
CA ALA A 65 -11.17 24.96 17.95
C ALA A 65 -10.91 23.91 16.86
N VAL A 66 -11.83 22.95 16.74
CA VAL A 66 -11.87 21.97 15.65
C VAL A 66 -13.12 22.24 14.79
N PRO A 67 -13.00 22.36 13.45
CA PRO A 67 -14.15 22.50 12.56
C PRO A 67 -15.23 21.44 12.82
N SER A 68 -16.50 21.82 12.71
CA SER A 68 -17.63 20.95 13.10
C SER A 68 -17.74 19.65 12.30
N ASP A 69 -17.15 19.63 11.10
CA ASP A 69 -17.12 18.51 10.17
C ASP A 69 -15.82 17.69 10.22
N GLU A 70 -14.83 18.12 11.02
CA GLU A 70 -13.56 17.43 11.21
C GLU A 70 -13.57 16.59 12.50
N PRO A 71 -12.76 15.51 12.56
CA PRO A 71 -12.60 14.72 13.76
C PRO A 71 -11.81 15.48 14.83
N GLU A 72 -12.21 15.30 16.08
CA GLU A 72 -11.51 15.84 17.26
C GLU A 72 -10.43 14.88 17.76
N LEU A 73 -10.51 13.60 17.41
CA LEU A 73 -9.56 12.56 17.77
C LEU A 73 -9.47 11.52 16.65
N VAL A 74 -8.27 10.98 16.42
CA VAL A 74 -8.05 9.84 15.52
C VAL A 74 -7.66 8.61 16.33
N VAL A 75 -8.24 7.45 16.02
CA VAL A 75 -7.83 6.15 16.57
C VAL A 75 -7.40 5.24 15.42
N LEU A 76 -6.20 4.67 15.51
CA LEU A 76 -5.67 3.74 14.51
C LEU A 76 -5.33 2.37 15.13
N PRO A 77 -5.80 1.26 14.54
CA PRO A 77 -5.51 -0.08 15.05
C PRO A 77 -4.11 -0.55 14.64
N LEU A 78 -3.29 -0.92 15.63
CA LEU A 78 -2.00 -1.60 15.41
C LEU A 78 -2.21 -3.10 15.21
N MET A 79 -2.86 -3.41 14.09
CA MET A 79 -3.30 -4.75 13.69
C MET A 79 -2.93 -5.00 12.23
N LEU A 80 -2.46 -6.21 11.90
CA LEU A 80 -2.13 -6.55 10.52
C LEU A 80 -3.35 -6.65 9.63
N ASN A 81 -4.44 -7.25 10.11
CA ASN A 81 -5.62 -7.53 9.30
C ASN A 81 -6.89 -7.26 10.11
N THR A 82 -8.03 -7.22 9.41
CA THR A 82 -9.35 -7.10 10.03
C THR A 82 -9.70 -8.37 10.82
N GLY A 83 -10.29 -8.21 12.00
CA GLY A 83 -10.73 -9.29 12.88
C GLY A 83 -11.68 -8.77 13.97
N GLY A 84 -11.98 -9.61 14.98
CA GLY A 84 -12.87 -9.24 16.09
C GLY A 84 -12.45 -7.93 16.78
N HIS A 85 -11.16 -7.79 17.09
CA HIS A 85 -10.63 -6.55 17.68
C HIS A 85 -10.89 -5.30 16.84
N VAL A 86 -10.67 -5.39 15.52
CA VAL A 86 -10.84 -4.24 14.61
C VAL A 86 -12.32 -3.92 14.38
N ASN A 87 -13.18 -4.93 14.37
CA ASN A 87 -14.59 -4.77 14.01
C ASN A 87 -15.53 -4.53 15.20
N SER A 88 -15.11 -4.88 16.41
CA SER A 88 -15.99 -4.93 17.58
C SER A 88 -15.30 -4.34 18.81
N ASP A 89 -14.21 -4.95 19.29
CA ASP A 89 -13.65 -4.58 20.59
C ASP A 89 -13.11 -3.14 20.62
N ILE A 90 -12.30 -2.73 19.62
CA ILE A 90 -11.78 -1.35 19.55
C ILE A 90 -12.92 -0.33 19.42
N PRO A 91 -13.90 -0.49 18.51
CA PRO A 91 -15.08 0.38 18.48
C PRO A 91 -15.81 0.51 19.82
N GLU A 92 -15.96 -0.58 20.57
CA GLU A 92 -16.59 -0.55 21.91
C GLU A 92 -15.76 0.27 22.91
N PHE A 93 -14.44 0.10 22.92
CA PHE A 93 -13.55 0.93 23.75
C PHE A 93 -13.58 2.42 23.35
N ILE A 94 -13.66 2.72 22.05
CA ILE A 94 -13.78 4.10 21.57
C ILE A 94 -15.07 4.72 22.10
N GLU A 95 -16.20 4.03 21.98
CA GLU A 95 -17.49 4.52 22.49
C GLU A 95 -17.45 4.78 24.00
N ALA A 96 -16.83 3.88 24.76
CA ALA A 96 -16.69 4.02 26.20
C ALA A 96 -15.78 5.20 26.62
N GLY A 97 -14.75 5.52 25.83
CA GLY A 97 -13.77 6.55 26.16
C GLY A 97 -14.03 7.94 25.58
N ARG A 98 -14.83 8.06 24.51
CA ARG A 98 -14.91 9.29 23.69
C ARG A 98 -15.65 10.47 24.31
N ASP A 99 -16.42 10.26 25.37
CA ASP A 99 -17.20 11.31 26.08
C ASP A 99 -17.97 12.29 25.15
N GLY A 100 -18.59 11.74 24.09
CA GLY A 100 -19.34 12.52 23.10
C GLY A 100 -18.52 13.22 22.01
N HIS A 101 -17.19 13.18 22.05
CA HIS A 101 -16.33 13.74 21.02
C HIS A 101 -16.38 12.95 19.69
N ARG A 102 -16.12 13.66 18.59
CA ARG A 102 -16.04 13.09 17.24
C ARG A 102 -14.72 12.36 17.04
N VAL A 103 -14.77 11.02 17.08
CA VAL A 103 -13.59 10.17 16.86
C VAL A 103 -13.63 9.59 15.45
N SER A 104 -12.55 9.78 14.68
CA SER A 104 -12.33 9.04 13.44
C SER A 104 -11.55 7.76 13.71
N TYR A 105 -11.99 6.66 13.13
CA TYR A 105 -11.37 5.33 13.29
C TYR A 105 -10.86 4.81 11.96
N GLY A 106 -9.55 4.58 11.87
CA GLY A 106 -8.89 4.12 10.64
C GLY A 106 -8.82 2.60 10.50
N GLY A 107 -8.34 2.16 9.33
CA GLY A 107 -8.17 0.74 9.00
C GLY A 107 -6.86 0.10 9.49
N PRO A 108 -6.76 -1.25 9.43
CA PRO A 108 -5.53 -1.99 9.77
C PRO A 108 -4.41 -1.76 8.75
N LEU A 109 -3.23 -2.31 9.06
CA LEU A 109 -1.99 -2.09 8.30
C LEU A 109 -1.98 -2.73 6.90
N LEU A 110 -2.41 -3.99 6.75
CA LEU A 110 -2.42 -4.65 5.44
C LEU A 110 -3.64 -4.22 4.62
N PRO A 111 -3.51 -4.14 3.28
CA PRO A 111 -2.44 -4.69 2.44
C PRO A 111 -1.33 -3.68 2.03
N ASP A 112 -0.92 -2.76 2.90
CA ASP A 112 0.11 -1.78 2.54
C ASP A 112 1.45 -2.46 2.15
N PRO A 113 2.03 -2.13 0.98
CA PRO A 113 3.26 -2.76 0.49
C PRO A 113 4.47 -2.53 1.39
N ARG A 114 4.52 -1.44 2.18
CA ARG A 114 5.63 -1.19 3.11
C ARG A 114 5.65 -2.19 4.26
N VAL A 115 4.49 -2.66 4.71
CA VAL A 115 4.43 -3.73 5.72
C VAL A 115 4.94 -5.05 5.15
N ARG A 116 4.64 -5.33 3.88
CA ARG A 116 5.23 -6.49 3.19
C ARG A 116 6.75 -6.34 3.01
N GLN A 117 7.23 -5.16 2.67
CA GLN A 117 8.66 -4.88 2.56
C GLN A 117 9.39 -5.19 3.88
N VAL A 118 8.83 -4.76 5.02
CA VAL A 118 9.42 -5.09 6.34
C VAL A 118 9.43 -6.60 6.59
N LEU A 119 8.38 -7.33 6.19
CA LEU A 119 8.37 -8.79 6.26
C LEU A 119 9.50 -9.41 5.41
N GLU A 120 9.66 -8.96 4.18
CA GLU A 120 10.72 -9.39 3.26
C GLU A 120 12.11 -9.08 3.83
N GLU A 121 12.31 -7.91 4.46
CA GLU A 121 13.56 -7.56 5.15
C GLU A 121 13.89 -8.53 6.28
N ARG A 122 12.92 -8.91 7.12
CA ARG A 122 13.12 -9.90 8.20
C ARG A 122 13.47 -11.27 7.65
N ILE A 123 12.82 -11.67 6.56
CA ILE A 123 13.06 -12.95 5.89
C ILE A 123 14.45 -12.97 5.26
N ASN A 124 14.84 -11.92 4.52
CA ASN A 124 16.16 -11.82 3.90
C ASN A 124 17.28 -11.79 4.94
N ALA A 125 17.08 -11.11 6.07
CA ALA A 125 18.03 -11.12 7.17
C ALA A 125 18.21 -12.53 7.79
N ALA A 126 17.18 -13.38 7.76
CA ALA A 126 17.28 -14.76 8.22
C ALA A 126 17.91 -15.71 7.17
N LEU A 127 17.77 -15.40 5.87
CA LEU A 127 18.51 -16.10 4.82
C LEU A 127 20.02 -15.82 4.90
N ALA A 128 20.39 -14.56 5.15
CA ALA A 128 21.79 -14.12 5.24
C ALA A 128 22.09 -13.43 6.59
N PRO A 129 22.12 -14.19 7.70
CA PRO A 129 22.42 -13.63 9.02
C PRO A 129 23.87 -13.15 9.08
N ALA A 130 24.14 -12.11 9.86
CA ALA A 130 25.49 -11.55 10.01
C ALA A 130 26.50 -12.58 10.56
N ASP A 131 26.04 -13.45 11.47
CA ASP A 131 26.88 -14.41 12.21
C ASP A 131 26.71 -15.86 11.72
N GLY A 132 26.41 -16.08 10.43
CA GLY A 132 26.20 -17.44 9.92
C GLY A 132 26.26 -17.57 8.40
N PRO A 133 26.20 -18.80 7.87
CA PRO A 133 26.22 -19.03 6.43
C PRO A 133 24.94 -18.51 5.78
N ALA A 134 25.07 -17.90 4.60
CA ALA A 134 23.91 -17.53 3.81
C ALA A 134 23.24 -18.76 3.18
N TRP A 135 21.91 -18.78 3.16
CA TRP A 135 21.11 -19.73 2.40
C TRP A 135 20.64 -19.10 1.09
N ARG A 136 20.55 -19.90 0.03
CA ARG A 136 19.96 -19.47 -1.23
C ARG A 136 18.45 -19.69 -1.18
N ALA A 137 17.69 -18.70 -1.64
CA ALA A 137 16.23 -18.79 -1.66
C ALA A 137 15.74 -19.94 -2.55
N ASP A 138 16.38 -20.18 -3.69
CA ASP A 138 16.02 -21.25 -4.64
C ASP A 138 16.30 -22.68 -4.14
N ASP A 139 17.05 -22.82 -3.05
CA ASP A 139 17.28 -24.08 -2.32
C ASP A 139 16.44 -24.18 -1.02
N THR A 140 15.73 -23.12 -0.63
CA THR A 140 15.00 -22.99 0.64
C THR A 140 13.49 -22.96 0.41
N SER A 141 12.70 -23.56 1.30
CA SER A 141 11.25 -23.37 1.33
C SER A 141 10.79 -22.44 2.46
N LEU A 142 9.86 -21.54 2.16
CA LEU A 142 9.24 -20.64 3.13
C LEU A 142 8.02 -21.29 3.79
N VAL A 143 7.95 -21.28 5.12
CA VAL A 143 6.72 -21.51 5.89
C VAL A 143 6.31 -20.19 6.53
N LEU A 144 5.31 -19.51 5.96
CA LEU A 144 4.84 -18.21 6.47
C LEU A 144 3.73 -18.41 7.50
N VAL A 145 3.98 -18.00 8.74
CA VAL A 145 3.11 -18.28 9.88
C VAL A 145 2.26 -17.06 10.24
N GLY A 146 0.95 -17.19 10.12
CA GLY A 146 -0.03 -16.22 10.62
C GLY A 146 -0.69 -16.71 11.92
N ARG A 147 -1.48 -15.85 12.57
CA ARG A 147 -2.30 -16.27 13.74
C ARG A 147 -3.43 -17.21 13.32
N GLY A 148 -4.04 -16.91 12.17
CA GLY A 148 -5.33 -17.41 11.74
C GLY A 148 -6.46 -16.53 12.29
N ALA A 149 -7.58 -16.49 11.57
CA ALA A 149 -8.75 -15.71 11.93
C ALA A 149 -10.05 -16.51 11.71
N LEU A 150 -11.11 -16.12 12.40
CA LEU A 150 -12.46 -16.68 12.16
C LEU A 150 -13.04 -16.21 10.82
N THR A 151 -12.45 -15.19 10.20
CA THR A 151 -12.87 -14.64 8.91
C THR A 151 -12.11 -15.31 7.76
N THR A 152 -12.84 -15.96 6.86
CA THR A 152 -12.26 -16.66 5.69
C THR A 152 -11.43 -15.73 4.81
N ARG A 153 -11.87 -14.48 4.63
CA ARG A 153 -11.13 -13.46 3.86
C ARG A 153 -9.75 -13.16 4.45
N ALA A 154 -9.61 -13.02 5.77
CA ALA A 154 -8.32 -12.75 6.39
C ALA A 154 -7.36 -13.93 6.22
N ASN A 155 -7.88 -15.17 6.29
CA ASN A 155 -7.09 -16.37 6.02
C ASN A 155 -6.66 -16.44 4.55
N ALA A 156 -7.56 -16.15 3.59
CA ALA A 156 -7.23 -16.12 2.17
C ALA A 156 -6.16 -15.06 1.83
N GLU A 157 -6.21 -13.89 2.47
CA GLU A 157 -5.16 -12.88 2.31
C GLU A 157 -3.81 -13.35 2.87
N HIS A 158 -3.77 -14.19 3.91
CA HIS A 158 -2.53 -14.81 4.37
C HIS A 158 -1.94 -15.76 3.33
N TYR A 159 -2.77 -16.63 2.71
CA TYR A 159 -2.33 -17.47 1.58
C TYR A 159 -1.76 -16.63 0.44
N ARG A 160 -2.44 -15.53 0.10
CA ARG A 160 -2.01 -14.61 -0.94
C ARG A 160 -0.67 -13.95 -0.59
N LEU A 161 -0.49 -13.50 0.64
CA LEU A 161 0.76 -12.94 1.13
C LEU A 161 1.90 -13.97 1.07
N THR A 162 1.66 -15.20 1.51
CA THR A 162 2.63 -16.29 1.40
C THR A 162 3.07 -16.49 -0.05
N ARG A 163 2.12 -16.48 -1.00
CA ARG A 163 2.46 -16.62 -2.41
C ARG A 163 3.29 -15.45 -2.94
N TYR A 164 2.91 -14.22 -2.59
CA TYR A 164 3.67 -13.03 -3.00
C TYR A 164 5.11 -13.08 -2.49
N VAL A 165 5.30 -13.28 -1.19
CA VAL A 165 6.64 -13.30 -0.59
C VAL A 165 7.45 -14.47 -1.14
N GLY A 166 6.82 -15.64 -1.34
CA GLY A 166 7.43 -16.80 -1.97
C GLY A 166 7.99 -16.51 -3.37
N GLU A 167 7.18 -15.88 -4.22
CA GLU A 167 7.56 -15.54 -5.61
C GLU A 167 8.56 -14.37 -5.69
N GLU A 168 8.38 -13.31 -4.90
CA GLU A 168 9.24 -12.12 -4.96
C GLU A 168 10.65 -12.41 -4.43
N VAL A 169 10.78 -13.22 -3.37
CA VAL A 169 12.08 -13.63 -2.82
C VAL A 169 12.69 -14.79 -3.62
N GLY A 170 11.86 -15.58 -4.32
CA GLY A 170 12.32 -16.69 -5.16
C GLY A 170 12.56 -18.00 -4.38
N PHE A 171 11.70 -18.31 -3.40
CA PHE A 171 11.78 -19.56 -2.65
C PHE A 171 11.45 -20.79 -3.50
N ALA A 172 12.10 -21.92 -3.21
CA ALA A 172 11.82 -23.21 -3.85
C ALA A 172 10.37 -23.67 -3.64
N GLY A 173 9.82 -23.37 -2.46
CA GLY A 173 8.43 -23.63 -2.08
C GLY A 173 7.93 -22.59 -1.07
N ALA A 174 6.61 -22.35 -1.04
CA ALA A 174 6.01 -21.39 -0.12
C ALA A 174 4.70 -21.95 0.45
N PHE A 175 4.69 -22.15 1.77
CA PHE A 175 3.65 -22.86 2.50
C PHE A 175 3.02 -21.94 3.56
N PRO A 176 1.71 -21.68 3.49
CA PRO A 176 1.03 -20.89 4.51
C PRO A 176 0.80 -21.77 5.74
N SER A 177 0.91 -21.18 6.92
CA SER A 177 0.67 -21.84 8.20
C SER A 177 -0.03 -20.92 9.18
N PHE A 178 -0.72 -21.49 10.16
CA PHE A 178 -1.43 -20.78 11.20
C PHE A 178 -1.11 -21.35 12.58
N ILE A 179 -0.83 -20.47 13.55
CA ILE A 179 -0.37 -20.89 14.88
C ILE A 179 -1.53 -21.34 15.81
N GLN A 180 -2.77 -20.88 15.58
CA GLN A 180 -3.83 -21.03 16.59
C GLN A 180 -5.23 -21.31 16.03
N VAL A 181 -5.73 -20.52 15.08
CA VAL A 181 -7.19 -20.48 14.83
C VAL A 181 -7.65 -21.46 13.75
N VAL A 182 -6.86 -21.60 12.69
CA VAL A 182 -7.21 -22.42 11.52
C VAL A 182 -6.04 -23.32 11.13
N ARG A 183 -6.23 -24.17 10.13
CA ARG A 183 -5.23 -25.10 9.59
C ARG A 183 -4.75 -24.61 8.21
N PRO A 184 -3.56 -25.04 7.73
CA PRO A 184 -2.63 -25.95 8.39
C PRO A 184 -1.90 -25.31 9.58
N SER A 185 -1.63 -26.11 10.60
CA SER A 185 -0.80 -25.76 11.74
C SER A 185 0.68 -25.71 11.37
N VAL A 186 1.53 -25.15 12.25
CA VAL A 186 2.98 -25.07 12.01
C VAL A 186 3.59 -26.45 11.75
N PRO A 187 3.38 -27.48 12.59
CA PRO A 187 3.90 -28.82 12.31
C PRO A 187 3.41 -29.41 10.97
N GLU A 188 2.14 -29.22 10.63
CA GLU A 188 1.60 -29.71 9.35
C GLU A 188 2.25 -29.01 8.15
N ALA A 189 2.41 -27.68 8.20
CA ALA A 189 3.02 -26.93 7.12
C ALA A 189 4.51 -27.27 6.95
N LEU A 190 5.23 -27.50 8.05
CA LEU A 190 6.61 -27.99 8.02
C LEU A 190 6.68 -29.38 7.37
N THR A 191 5.82 -30.32 7.78
CA THR A 191 5.74 -31.66 7.16
C THR A 191 5.36 -31.57 5.68
N MET A 192 4.39 -30.74 5.31
CA MET A 192 4.03 -30.52 3.89
C MET A 192 5.21 -30.00 3.06
N ALA A 193 6.05 -29.13 3.62
CA ALA A 193 7.23 -28.63 2.94
C ALA A 193 8.29 -29.73 2.75
N VAL A 194 8.52 -30.56 3.77
CA VAL A 194 9.43 -31.72 3.67
C VAL A 194 8.92 -32.77 2.69
N ASP A 195 7.63 -33.09 2.71
CA ASP A 195 7.00 -34.02 1.77
C ASP A 195 7.10 -33.53 0.31
N ALA A 196 7.19 -32.21 0.12
CA ALA A 196 7.48 -31.58 -1.17
C ALA A 196 8.98 -31.56 -1.54
N GLY A 197 9.86 -32.12 -0.70
CA GLY A 197 11.28 -32.28 -0.94
C GLY A 197 12.18 -31.23 -0.28
N ALA A 198 11.66 -30.37 0.60
CA ALA A 198 12.47 -29.34 1.25
C ALA A 198 13.40 -29.93 2.32
N THR A 199 14.68 -29.53 2.29
CA THR A 199 15.68 -29.83 3.34
C THR A 199 16.08 -28.60 4.15
N GLN A 200 15.88 -27.40 3.60
CA GLN A 200 16.06 -26.11 4.26
C GLN A 200 14.72 -25.36 4.34
N LEU A 201 14.31 -25.01 5.56
CA LEU A 201 13.05 -24.34 5.84
C LEU A 201 13.29 -22.99 6.52
N LEU A 202 12.76 -21.92 5.94
CA LEU A 202 12.66 -20.62 6.60
C LEU A 202 11.24 -20.41 7.11
N VAL A 203 11.10 -20.32 8.42
CA VAL A 203 9.83 -20.05 9.11
C VAL A 203 9.70 -18.56 9.37
N GLY A 204 8.78 -17.91 8.66
CA GLY A 204 8.56 -16.47 8.76
C GLY A 204 7.33 -16.13 9.60
N PRO A 205 7.44 -15.68 10.87
CA PRO A 205 6.30 -15.18 11.63
C PRO A 205 5.79 -13.85 11.05
N ASN A 206 4.56 -13.84 10.53
CA ASN A 206 3.83 -12.63 10.18
C ASN A 206 3.14 -12.04 11.42
N PHE A 207 3.95 -11.65 12.41
CA PHE A 207 3.53 -11.04 13.68
C PHE A 207 4.15 -9.65 13.84
N LEU A 208 3.41 -8.71 14.43
CA LEU A 208 3.92 -7.35 14.65
C LEU A 208 5.05 -7.32 15.69
N PHE A 209 4.82 -7.89 16.87
CA PHE A 209 5.77 -7.82 17.98
C PHE A 209 6.00 -9.18 18.63
N ARG A 210 7.05 -9.24 19.45
CA ARG A 210 7.29 -10.40 20.31
C ARG A 210 6.16 -10.56 21.32
N GLY A 211 5.96 -11.81 21.72
CA GLY A 211 4.89 -12.22 22.60
C GLY A 211 4.70 -13.72 22.55
N ARG A 212 3.63 -14.20 23.18
CA ARG A 212 3.39 -15.63 23.34
C ARG A 212 3.35 -16.41 22.04
N LEU A 213 2.84 -15.82 20.96
CA LEU A 213 2.81 -16.46 19.63
C LEU A 213 4.22 -16.76 19.09
N ARG A 214 5.19 -15.88 19.37
CA ARG A 214 6.59 -16.11 18.97
C ARG A 214 7.21 -17.24 19.80
N THR A 215 6.97 -17.26 21.11
CA THR A 215 7.44 -18.34 21.98
C THR A 215 6.87 -19.69 21.55
N TRP A 216 5.56 -19.77 21.35
CA TRP A 216 4.89 -20.99 20.87
C TRP A 216 5.37 -21.43 19.49
N LEU A 217 5.72 -20.49 18.61
CA LEU A 217 6.29 -20.83 17.31
C LEU A 217 7.62 -21.57 17.46
N SER A 218 8.53 -21.04 18.29
CA SER A 218 9.80 -21.70 18.58
C SER A 218 9.58 -23.08 19.20
N GLU A 219 8.73 -23.19 20.23
CA GLU A 219 8.42 -24.47 20.87
C GLU A 219 7.84 -25.51 19.89
N GLN A 220 6.94 -25.10 18.98
CA GLN A 220 6.36 -26.00 17.98
C GLN A 220 7.39 -26.45 16.93
N VAL A 221 8.28 -25.55 16.51
CA VAL A 221 9.36 -25.87 15.57
C VAL A 221 10.37 -26.82 16.21
N ASP A 222 10.81 -26.53 17.43
CA ASP A 222 11.79 -27.34 18.17
C ASP A 222 11.25 -28.75 18.44
N ALA A 223 10.00 -28.87 18.89
CA ALA A 223 9.36 -30.18 19.10
C ALA A 223 9.19 -30.96 17.79
N TRP A 224 8.91 -30.29 16.68
CA TRP A 224 8.80 -30.96 15.38
C TRP A 224 10.17 -31.46 14.88
N LEU A 225 11.25 -30.70 15.12
CA LEU A 225 12.62 -31.07 14.76
C LEU A 225 13.13 -32.33 15.45
N GLU A 226 12.64 -32.64 16.66
CA GLU A 226 12.99 -33.89 17.38
C GLU A 226 12.68 -35.16 16.54
N THR A 227 11.73 -35.06 15.61
CA THR A 227 11.28 -36.18 14.77
C THR A 227 11.73 -36.09 13.31
N HIS A 228 12.43 -35.02 12.92
CA HIS A 228 12.88 -34.77 11.54
C HIS A 228 14.40 -34.52 11.49
N PRO A 229 15.23 -35.50 11.90
CA PRO A 229 16.68 -35.34 11.89
C PRO A 229 17.18 -35.11 10.46
N GLY A 230 17.96 -34.04 10.25
CA GLY A 230 18.53 -33.67 8.95
C GLY A 230 17.81 -32.55 8.22
N ILE A 231 16.68 -32.07 8.74
CA ILE A 231 16.05 -30.84 8.24
C ILE A 231 16.65 -29.64 8.97
N GLU A 232 17.07 -28.63 8.21
CA GLU A 232 17.55 -27.36 8.76
C GLU A 232 16.41 -26.34 8.78
N VAL A 233 16.18 -25.71 9.93
CA VAL A 233 15.15 -24.68 10.09
C VAL A 233 15.76 -23.38 10.60
N ARG A 234 15.37 -22.26 9.98
CA ARG A 234 15.61 -20.90 10.52
C ARG A 234 14.29 -20.21 10.76
N ILE A 235 14.18 -19.46 11.86
CA ILE A 235 13.01 -18.63 12.16
C ILE A 235 13.41 -17.17 12.00
N SER A 236 12.75 -16.42 11.12
CA SER A 236 13.00 -14.97 11.01
C SER A 236 12.47 -14.23 12.24
N ASP A 237 12.93 -13.00 12.47
CA ASP A 237 12.34 -12.18 13.52
C ASP A 237 10.90 -11.75 13.15
N VAL A 238 10.16 -11.28 14.15
CA VAL A 238 8.88 -10.58 13.95
C VAL A 238 9.11 -9.27 13.18
N LEU A 239 8.05 -8.63 12.68
CA LEU A 239 8.16 -7.34 11.99
C LEU A 239 8.86 -6.29 12.85
N GLY A 240 8.47 -6.21 14.12
CA GLY A 240 9.02 -5.32 15.12
C GLY A 240 8.66 -3.85 14.86
N PRO A 241 9.18 -2.93 15.71
CA PRO A 241 9.11 -1.50 15.42
C PRO A 241 9.88 -1.22 14.11
N SER A 242 9.27 -0.43 13.24
CA SER A 242 9.84 -0.09 11.94
C SER A 242 9.39 1.32 11.53
N PRO A 243 10.33 2.20 11.15
CA PRO A 243 9.99 3.51 10.60
C PRO A 243 9.03 3.42 9.40
N LEU A 244 9.18 2.39 8.55
CA LEU A 244 8.28 2.17 7.41
C LEU A 244 6.84 1.87 7.84
N ILE A 245 6.64 1.13 8.93
CA ILE A 245 5.28 0.87 9.46
C ILE A 245 4.74 2.12 10.15
N ALA A 246 5.60 2.91 10.80
CA ALA A 246 5.21 4.19 11.38
C ALA A 246 4.77 5.20 10.31
N GLU A 247 5.41 5.21 9.14
CA GLU A 247 4.95 5.99 7.97
C GLU A 247 3.57 5.55 7.47
N VAL A 248 3.26 4.24 7.49
CA VAL A 248 1.89 3.76 7.19
C VAL A 248 0.88 4.35 8.17
N PHE A 249 1.23 4.40 9.47
CA PHE A 249 0.39 5.05 10.48
C PHE A 249 0.23 6.54 10.23
N ALA A 250 1.32 7.24 9.89
CA ALA A 250 1.30 8.66 9.58
C ALA A 250 0.38 8.96 8.39
N ASP A 251 0.39 8.11 7.36
CA ASP A 251 -0.50 8.24 6.21
C ASP A 251 -1.96 8.00 6.58
N ARG A 252 -2.24 6.93 7.34
CA ARG A 252 -3.59 6.61 7.82
C ARG A 252 -4.15 7.71 8.70
N TYR A 253 -3.31 8.37 9.49
CA TYR A 253 -3.67 9.53 10.29
C TYR A 253 -4.05 10.72 9.40
N ARG A 254 -3.17 11.10 8.45
CA ARG A 254 -3.43 12.22 7.51
C ARG A 254 -4.73 12.00 6.73
N GLU A 255 -4.97 10.77 6.28
CA GLU A 255 -6.24 10.37 5.64
C GLU A 255 -7.47 10.67 6.52
N GLN A 256 -7.39 10.47 7.84
CA GLN A 256 -8.51 10.72 8.74
C GLN A 256 -8.79 12.20 8.96
N VAL A 257 -7.77 13.06 8.91
CA VAL A 257 -7.89 14.51 9.10
C VAL A 257 -8.04 15.28 7.78
N GLY A 258 -8.27 14.58 6.67
CA GLY A 258 -8.49 15.20 5.36
C GLY A 258 -7.23 15.78 4.71
N GLU A 259 -6.05 15.51 5.26
CA GLU A 259 -4.77 15.88 4.66
C GLU A 259 -4.32 14.83 3.65
N PRO A 260 -3.66 15.23 2.54
CA PRO A 260 -3.00 14.27 1.67
C PRO A 260 -1.97 13.47 2.49
N GLY A 261 -2.13 12.15 2.55
CA GLY A 261 -1.09 11.26 3.06
C GLY A 261 0.22 11.41 2.27
N ASN A 262 1.37 11.08 2.88
CA ASN A 262 2.64 10.98 2.16
C ASN A 262 2.74 9.67 1.36
N GLY A 263 1.81 8.75 1.61
CA GLY A 263 1.71 7.45 0.96
C GLY A 263 1.37 7.54 -0.53
N ASP A 264 1.60 6.42 -1.21
CA ASP A 264 1.42 6.26 -2.66
C ASP A 264 -0.05 6.26 -3.13
N GLY A 265 -0.99 6.78 -2.34
CA GLY A 265 -2.40 6.95 -2.72
C GLY A 265 -2.65 8.28 -3.38
N ALA A 266 -3.26 8.27 -4.56
CA ALA A 266 -3.60 9.50 -5.25
C ALA A 266 -5.01 9.94 -4.83
N PRO A 267 -5.20 11.09 -4.16
CA PRO A 267 -6.52 11.68 -3.96
C PRO A 267 -7.00 12.24 -5.31
N VAL A 268 -7.52 11.36 -6.18
CA VAL A 268 -8.02 11.74 -7.51
C VAL A 268 -9.54 11.81 -7.45
N TYR A 269 -10.10 12.96 -7.77
CA TYR A 269 -11.51 13.08 -8.10
C TYR A 269 -11.76 12.50 -9.50
N LEU A 270 -12.50 11.39 -9.57
CA LEU A 270 -12.84 10.74 -10.83
C LEU A 270 -13.87 11.57 -11.60
N SER A 271 -13.40 12.27 -12.63
CA SER A 271 -14.25 13.03 -13.55
C SER A 271 -13.91 12.69 -15.00
N GLY A 272 -14.93 12.71 -15.87
CA GLY A 272 -14.77 12.51 -17.31
C GLY A 272 -14.51 13.83 -18.03
N LEU A 273 -13.56 13.83 -18.98
CA LEU A 273 -13.28 14.99 -19.84
C LEU A 273 -13.96 14.84 -21.21
N ARG A 274 -14.77 15.83 -21.60
CA ARG A 274 -15.33 15.92 -22.96
C ARG A 274 -14.33 16.59 -23.90
N LEU A 275 -13.57 15.79 -24.65
CA LEU A 275 -12.53 16.28 -25.55
C LEU A 275 -12.99 16.51 -27.00
N ALA A 276 -14.25 16.20 -27.33
CA ALA A 276 -14.78 16.40 -28.67
C ALA A 276 -14.57 17.84 -29.18
N GLY A 277 -13.79 17.98 -30.25
CA GLY A 277 -13.42 19.26 -30.87
C GLY A 277 -12.40 20.11 -30.10
N ARG A 278 -11.95 19.66 -28.92
CA ARG A 278 -10.97 20.38 -28.09
C ARG A 278 -9.55 20.11 -28.56
N ARG A 279 -8.68 21.13 -28.48
CA ARG A 279 -7.26 21.00 -28.77
C ARG A 279 -6.55 20.28 -27.63
N VAL A 280 -5.79 19.24 -27.96
CA VAL A 280 -5.02 18.44 -27.01
C VAL A 280 -3.57 18.42 -27.44
N LEU A 281 -2.68 18.88 -26.57
CA LEU A 281 -1.24 18.83 -26.79
C LEU A 281 -0.68 17.48 -26.35
N VAL A 282 0.14 16.87 -27.19
CA VAL A 282 0.97 15.71 -26.85
C VAL A 282 2.42 16.09 -27.07
N VAL A 283 3.20 16.12 -25.99
CA VAL A 283 4.64 16.42 -26.04
C VAL A 283 5.40 15.11 -26.05
N GLY A 284 6.12 14.84 -27.14
CA GLY A 284 6.75 13.55 -27.41
C GLY A 284 5.93 12.66 -28.36
N ALA A 285 6.62 11.84 -29.13
CA ALA A 285 6.03 10.96 -30.14
C ALA A 285 6.62 9.53 -30.10
N GLY A 286 7.07 9.11 -28.92
CA GLY A 286 7.58 7.76 -28.66
C GLY A 286 6.47 6.74 -28.35
N HIS A 287 6.86 5.56 -27.87
CA HIS A 287 5.95 4.43 -27.64
C HIS A 287 4.75 4.76 -26.74
N VAL A 288 4.94 5.61 -25.71
CA VAL A 288 3.85 6.03 -24.83
C VAL A 288 2.83 6.87 -25.59
N ALA A 289 3.28 7.86 -26.36
CA ALA A 289 2.41 8.71 -27.18
C ALA A 289 1.67 7.89 -28.24
N GLU A 290 2.35 6.96 -28.92
CA GLU A 290 1.74 6.07 -29.92
C GLU A 290 0.57 5.23 -29.35
N ARG A 291 0.64 4.87 -28.07
CA ARG A 291 -0.42 4.12 -27.38
C ARG A 291 -1.58 5.02 -26.94
N ARG A 292 -1.32 6.29 -26.63
CA ARG A 292 -2.31 7.21 -26.05
C ARG A 292 -3.05 8.06 -27.08
N ILE A 293 -2.39 8.45 -28.16
CA ILE A 293 -2.99 9.26 -29.25
C ILE A 293 -4.28 8.65 -29.80
N PRO A 294 -4.39 7.34 -30.10
CA PRO A 294 -5.63 6.76 -30.61
C PRO A 294 -6.84 7.00 -29.71
N ARG A 295 -6.67 6.86 -28.38
CA ARG A 295 -7.75 7.08 -27.40
C ARG A 295 -8.19 8.54 -27.33
N LEU A 296 -7.26 9.48 -27.51
CA LEU A 296 -7.58 10.91 -27.59
C LEU A 296 -8.39 11.22 -28.86
N LEU A 297 -8.01 10.61 -29.99
CA LEU A 297 -8.75 10.75 -31.26
C LEU A 297 -10.15 10.12 -31.18
N GLU A 298 -10.28 8.95 -30.55
CA GLU A 298 -11.59 8.30 -30.28
C GLU A 298 -12.50 9.16 -29.41
N ALA A 299 -11.93 9.89 -28.43
CA ALA A 299 -12.64 10.89 -27.63
C ALA A 299 -12.98 12.19 -28.41
N GLY A 300 -12.63 12.27 -29.70
CA GLY A 300 -12.91 13.38 -30.59
C GLY A 300 -11.96 14.58 -30.45
N ALA A 301 -10.80 14.41 -29.82
CA ALA A 301 -9.81 15.47 -29.65
C ALA A 301 -9.18 15.90 -30.97
N ARG A 302 -8.86 17.21 -31.08
CA ARG A 302 -7.95 17.75 -32.09
C ARG A 302 -6.53 17.64 -31.54
N VAL A 303 -5.85 16.54 -31.89
CA VAL A 303 -4.53 16.21 -31.33
C VAL A 303 -3.42 16.96 -32.07
N HIS A 304 -2.67 17.76 -31.31
CA HIS A 304 -1.48 18.48 -31.74
C HIS A 304 -0.26 17.84 -31.07
N VAL A 305 0.71 17.37 -31.84
CA VAL A 305 1.90 16.67 -31.37
C VAL A 305 3.12 17.55 -31.58
N VAL A 306 3.92 17.77 -30.53
CA VAL A 306 5.20 18.45 -30.62
C VAL A 306 6.30 17.48 -30.23
N ALA A 307 7.15 17.12 -31.20
CA ALA A 307 8.29 16.23 -30.98
C ALA A 307 9.34 16.40 -32.08
N PRO A 308 10.66 16.44 -31.76
CA PRO A 308 11.72 16.52 -32.78
C PRO A 308 11.75 15.31 -33.72
N ASN A 309 11.35 14.15 -33.21
CA ASN A 309 11.29 12.87 -33.92
C ASN A 309 10.00 12.15 -33.56
N ALA A 310 9.44 11.38 -34.51
CA ALA A 310 8.25 10.59 -34.30
C ALA A 310 8.45 9.11 -34.65
N GLY A 311 7.83 8.23 -33.89
CA GLY A 311 7.70 6.82 -34.25
C GLY A 311 6.81 6.63 -35.48
N ILE A 312 6.89 5.44 -36.10
CA ILE A 312 6.20 5.09 -37.35
C ILE A 312 4.69 5.34 -37.25
N ARG A 313 4.07 5.07 -36.09
CA ARG A 313 2.61 5.20 -35.97
C ARG A 313 2.18 6.65 -35.89
N VAL A 314 2.93 7.51 -35.20
CA VAL A 314 2.61 8.95 -35.13
C VAL A 314 2.83 9.62 -36.48
N ALA A 315 3.95 9.33 -37.16
CA ALA A 315 4.23 9.87 -38.48
C ALA A 315 3.12 9.52 -39.49
N ARG A 316 2.67 8.27 -39.50
CA ARG A 316 1.55 7.82 -40.35
C ARG A 316 0.23 8.53 -40.03
N LEU A 317 -0.07 8.78 -38.76
CA LEU A 317 -1.27 9.53 -38.37
C LEU A 317 -1.20 10.98 -38.84
N ALA A 318 -0.01 11.59 -38.84
CA ALA A 318 0.20 12.94 -39.36
C ALA A 318 0.03 12.99 -40.89
N GLU A 319 0.61 12.04 -41.63
CA GLU A 319 0.42 11.92 -43.09
C GLU A 319 -1.05 11.75 -43.49
N GLN A 320 -1.83 11.05 -42.66
CA GLN A 320 -3.28 10.88 -42.84
C GLN A 320 -4.10 12.11 -42.44
N GLY A 321 -3.46 13.19 -41.96
CA GLY A 321 -4.13 14.39 -41.47
C GLY A 321 -4.93 14.17 -40.17
N ARG A 322 -4.66 13.09 -39.43
CA ARG A 322 -5.38 12.76 -38.19
C ARG A 322 -4.80 13.45 -36.96
N VAL A 323 -3.51 13.80 -37.00
CA VAL A 323 -2.85 14.63 -35.99
C VAL A 323 -2.08 15.74 -36.67
N ASP A 324 -1.96 16.89 -36.01
CA ASP A 324 -1.06 17.97 -36.44
C ASP A 324 0.28 17.77 -35.73
N TRP A 325 1.31 17.34 -36.47
CA TRP A 325 2.64 17.11 -35.92
C TRP A 325 3.61 18.23 -36.29
N GLN A 326 4.17 18.87 -35.27
CA GLN A 326 5.25 19.84 -35.37
C GLN A 326 6.58 19.16 -35.05
N GLN A 327 7.45 19.08 -36.06
CA GLN A 327 8.77 18.46 -35.94
C GLN A 327 9.79 19.39 -35.24
N ARG A 328 9.57 19.65 -33.95
CA ARG A 328 10.45 20.47 -33.10
C ARG A 328 10.29 20.11 -31.63
N GLY A 329 11.15 20.69 -30.79
CA GLY A 329 11.01 20.63 -29.33
C GLY A 329 9.84 21.48 -28.80
N PHE A 330 9.44 21.18 -27.57
CA PHE A 330 8.41 21.90 -26.83
C PHE A 330 8.83 23.34 -26.50
N THR A 331 7.88 24.26 -26.65
CA THR A 331 7.94 25.65 -26.19
C THR A 331 6.72 25.97 -25.34
N GLU A 332 6.82 26.89 -24.39
CA GLU A 332 5.74 27.20 -23.44
C GLU A 332 4.43 27.63 -24.14
N SER A 333 4.55 28.35 -25.27
CA SER A 333 3.40 28.75 -26.09
C SER A 333 2.64 27.57 -26.74
N ASP A 334 3.16 26.35 -26.68
CA ASP A 334 2.44 25.16 -27.17
C ASP A 334 1.24 24.81 -26.28
N VAL A 335 1.24 25.29 -25.02
CA VAL A 335 0.15 25.11 -24.06
C VAL A 335 -0.98 26.12 -24.31
N ASP A 336 -0.74 27.16 -25.11
CA ASP A 336 -1.73 28.20 -25.36
C ASP A 336 -3.00 27.62 -26.03
N GLU A 337 -4.15 27.95 -25.45
CA GLU A 337 -5.48 27.54 -25.92
C GLU A 337 -5.70 26.01 -25.99
N VAL A 338 -4.89 25.21 -25.29
CA VAL A 338 -5.11 23.75 -25.19
C VAL A 338 -5.96 23.40 -23.98
N TRP A 339 -6.75 22.34 -24.09
CA TRP A 339 -7.67 21.90 -23.03
C TRP A 339 -7.08 20.82 -22.14
N PHE A 340 -6.12 20.07 -22.68
CA PHE A 340 -5.51 18.92 -22.03
C PHE A 340 -4.13 18.68 -22.63
N VAL A 341 -3.17 18.29 -21.79
CA VAL A 341 -1.79 18.01 -22.17
C VAL A 341 -1.41 16.59 -21.75
N LEU A 342 -0.74 15.88 -22.66
CA LEU A 342 -0.03 14.65 -22.35
C LEU A 342 1.48 14.87 -22.50
N ALA A 343 2.18 14.94 -21.38
CA ALA A 343 3.63 14.98 -21.32
C ALA A 343 4.18 13.53 -21.41
N ALA A 344 4.75 13.19 -22.56
CA ALA A 344 5.25 11.86 -22.90
C ALA A 344 6.62 11.94 -23.61
N SER A 345 7.45 12.91 -23.23
CA SER A 345 8.84 13.02 -23.67
C SER A 345 9.69 11.98 -22.95
N ASN A 346 10.77 11.53 -23.59
CA ASN A 346 11.81 10.73 -22.95
C ASN A 346 12.73 11.59 -22.05
N ASP A 347 12.60 12.91 -22.12
CA ASP A 347 13.31 13.87 -21.31
C ASP A 347 12.44 14.31 -20.11
N PRO A 348 12.81 13.94 -18.87
CA PRO A 348 12.06 14.32 -17.66
C PRO A 348 12.00 15.83 -17.42
N GLU A 349 13.02 16.60 -17.83
CA GLU A 349 13.03 18.05 -17.67
C GLU A 349 11.99 18.71 -18.58
N VAL A 350 11.85 18.20 -19.81
CA VAL A 350 10.78 18.63 -20.72
C VAL A 350 9.41 18.33 -20.10
N ASN A 351 9.19 17.13 -19.57
CA ASN A 351 7.90 16.78 -18.94
C ASN A 351 7.58 17.66 -17.72
N ALA A 352 8.59 18.01 -16.92
CA ALA A 352 8.43 18.92 -15.78
C ALA A 352 8.04 20.33 -16.24
N ARG A 353 8.71 20.87 -17.26
CA ARG A 353 8.38 22.19 -17.84
C ARG A 353 6.98 22.23 -18.42
N VAL A 354 6.57 21.19 -19.16
CA VAL A 354 5.22 21.06 -19.71
C VAL A 354 4.17 21.08 -18.59
N SER A 355 4.41 20.32 -17.52
CA SER A 355 3.48 20.25 -16.38
C SER A 355 3.36 21.60 -15.65
N ALA A 356 4.48 22.27 -15.39
CA ALA A 356 4.50 23.57 -14.74
C ALA A 356 3.78 24.65 -15.57
N GLU A 357 3.98 24.63 -16.89
CA GLU A 357 3.30 25.53 -17.82
C GLU A 357 1.79 25.29 -17.85
N ALA A 358 1.39 24.03 -18.01
CA ALA A 358 -0.02 23.62 -18.01
C ALA A 358 -0.73 24.03 -16.72
N GLU A 359 -0.09 23.84 -15.56
CA GLU A 359 -0.66 24.27 -14.28
C GLU A 359 -0.84 25.79 -14.21
N ARG A 360 0.15 26.57 -14.65
CA ARG A 360 0.05 28.04 -14.68
C ARG A 360 -1.13 28.51 -15.54
N GLN A 361 -1.38 27.83 -16.66
CA GLN A 361 -2.48 28.14 -17.57
C GLN A 361 -3.82 27.46 -17.19
N ARG A 362 -3.87 26.71 -16.07
CA ARG A 362 -5.04 25.94 -15.63
C ARG A 362 -5.50 24.91 -16.64
N VAL A 363 -4.54 24.26 -17.29
CA VAL A 363 -4.73 23.18 -18.25
C VAL A 363 -4.38 21.85 -17.57
N PHE A 364 -5.27 20.86 -17.72
CA PHE A 364 -5.02 19.52 -17.18
C PHE A 364 -3.82 18.85 -17.86
N CYS A 365 -2.85 18.39 -17.07
CA CYS A 365 -1.64 17.75 -17.56
C CYS A 365 -1.47 16.33 -17.00
N VAL A 366 -1.36 15.35 -17.89
CA VAL A 366 -0.94 13.99 -17.53
C VAL A 366 0.54 13.82 -17.84
N ARG A 367 1.30 13.41 -16.82
CA ARG A 367 2.70 13.00 -16.96
C ARG A 367 2.84 11.48 -17.08
N SER A 368 3.59 11.05 -18.08
CA SER A 368 3.82 9.62 -18.35
C SER A 368 5.00 9.03 -17.58
N ASP A 369 5.94 9.86 -17.18
CA ASP A 369 7.18 9.50 -16.47
C ASP A 369 6.99 9.46 -14.95
N LYS A 370 6.26 10.45 -14.40
CA LYS A 370 5.97 10.56 -12.97
C LYS A 370 4.56 11.12 -12.75
N SER A 371 3.61 10.22 -12.55
CA SER A 371 2.18 10.57 -12.51
C SER A 371 1.78 11.53 -11.37
N SER A 372 2.50 11.50 -10.25
CA SER A 372 2.26 12.39 -9.10
C SER A 372 2.50 13.86 -9.38
N ASP A 373 3.30 14.16 -10.40
CA ASP A 373 3.75 15.52 -10.71
C ASP A 373 2.95 16.12 -11.88
N GLY A 374 1.84 15.47 -12.26
CA GLY A 374 0.82 15.97 -13.18
C GLY A 374 -0.44 16.39 -12.44
N THR A 375 -1.26 17.20 -13.08
CA THR A 375 -2.49 17.77 -12.52
C THR A 375 -3.73 16.97 -12.90
N ALA A 376 -3.55 15.95 -13.75
CA ALA A 376 -4.56 14.97 -14.12
C ALA A 376 -3.95 13.56 -14.23
N TYR A 377 -4.83 12.56 -14.18
CA TYR A 377 -4.47 11.15 -14.28
C TYR A 377 -5.24 10.49 -15.43
N THR A 378 -4.59 9.55 -16.13
CA THR A 378 -5.30 8.65 -17.05
C THR A 378 -5.55 7.31 -16.34
N PRO A 379 -6.79 7.03 -15.90
CA PRO A 379 -7.11 5.76 -15.25
C PRO A 379 -6.90 4.57 -16.19
N ALA A 380 -6.80 3.38 -15.60
CA ALA A 380 -6.95 2.15 -16.35
C ALA A 380 -8.43 2.03 -16.74
N THR A 381 -8.76 2.37 -17.99
CA THR A 381 -10.11 2.30 -18.53
C THR A 381 -10.29 1.11 -19.46
N GLU A 382 -11.48 0.53 -19.48
CA GLU A 382 -11.95 -0.39 -20.52
C GLU A 382 -13.47 -0.32 -20.64
N GLU A 383 -14.02 -0.81 -21.75
CA GLU A 383 -15.45 -0.79 -22.06
C GLU A 383 -16.00 -2.21 -22.22
N ALA A 384 -17.15 -2.50 -21.62
CA ALA A 384 -17.90 -3.73 -21.83
C ALA A 384 -19.40 -3.45 -21.78
N GLY A 385 -20.16 -3.93 -22.78
CA GLY A 385 -21.62 -3.82 -22.79
C GLY A 385 -22.16 -2.39 -22.76
N GLY A 386 -21.42 -1.41 -23.30
CA GLY A 386 -21.78 0.02 -23.25
C GLY A 386 -21.48 0.70 -21.90
N ILE A 387 -20.80 0.02 -20.99
CA ILE A 387 -20.35 0.55 -19.70
C ILE A 387 -18.83 0.74 -19.75
N THR A 388 -18.36 1.93 -19.36
CA THR A 388 -16.93 2.18 -19.15
C THR A 388 -16.57 1.95 -17.69
N VAL A 389 -15.57 1.10 -17.44
CA VAL A 389 -14.95 0.92 -16.13
C VAL A 389 -13.64 1.68 -16.10
N ALA A 390 -13.45 2.54 -15.10
CA ALA A 390 -12.20 3.24 -14.85
C ALA A 390 -11.68 2.90 -13.45
N VAL A 391 -10.43 2.42 -13.38
CA VAL A 391 -9.77 2.11 -12.11
C VAL A 391 -8.58 3.04 -11.91
N VAL A 392 -8.62 3.83 -10.84
CA VAL A 392 -7.47 4.55 -10.29
C VAL A 392 -7.00 3.77 -9.06
N GLY A 393 -5.72 3.43 -9.04
CA GLY A 393 -5.12 2.66 -7.96
C GLY A 393 -3.85 3.34 -7.44
N HIS A 394 -3.46 2.98 -6.22
CA HIS A 394 -2.24 3.45 -5.57
C HIS A 394 -1.02 2.94 -6.34
N ARG A 395 -0.18 3.86 -6.83
CA ARG A 395 1.06 3.78 -7.68
C ARG A 395 1.45 2.44 -8.36
N ASN A 396 0.52 1.56 -8.73
CA ASN A 396 0.78 0.33 -9.46
C ASN A 396 -0.14 0.21 -10.67
N PRO A 397 0.29 0.72 -11.85
CA PRO A 397 -0.49 0.67 -13.08
C PRO A 397 -0.89 -0.76 -13.47
N ARG A 398 -0.04 -1.77 -13.20
CA ARG A 398 -0.34 -3.18 -13.49
C ARG A 398 -1.46 -3.72 -12.60
N ARG A 399 -1.54 -3.29 -11.33
CA ARG A 399 -2.63 -3.64 -10.42
C ARG A 399 -3.94 -3.01 -10.87
N SER A 400 -3.95 -1.72 -11.26
CA SER A 400 -5.15 -1.06 -11.77
C SER A 400 -5.68 -1.73 -13.03
N VAL A 401 -4.78 -2.14 -13.94
CA VAL A 401 -5.12 -2.95 -15.13
C VAL A 401 -5.72 -4.29 -14.71
N ARG A 402 -5.09 -5.04 -13.80
CA ARG A 402 -5.62 -6.33 -13.33
C ARG A 402 -7.01 -6.20 -12.68
N VAL A 403 -7.20 -5.20 -11.82
CA VAL A 403 -8.50 -4.97 -11.16
C VAL A 403 -9.57 -4.61 -12.19
N ARG A 404 -9.25 -3.73 -13.15
CA ARG A 404 -10.12 -3.42 -14.27
C ARG A 404 -10.49 -4.68 -15.06
N ASP A 405 -9.53 -5.54 -15.36
CA ASP A 405 -9.77 -6.79 -16.12
C ASP A 405 -10.67 -7.77 -15.35
N GLU A 406 -10.52 -7.88 -14.03
CA GLU A 406 -11.43 -8.66 -13.19
C GLU A 406 -12.85 -8.06 -13.13
N LEU A 407 -12.97 -6.73 -13.04
CA LEU A 407 -14.26 -6.04 -13.09
C LEU A 407 -14.96 -6.27 -14.44
N LEU A 408 -14.21 -6.34 -15.54
CA LEU A 408 -14.78 -6.66 -16.85
C LEU A 408 -15.35 -8.08 -16.90
N LYS A 409 -14.66 -9.07 -16.33
CA LYS A 409 -15.19 -10.45 -16.24
C LYS A 409 -16.54 -10.48 -15.52
N ALA A 410 -16.71 -9.66 -14.48
CA ALA A 410 -17.96 -9.54 -13.75
C ALA A 410 -19.06 -8.80 -14.52
N LEU A 411 -18.72 -7.95 -15.49
CA LEU A 411 -19.66 -7.21 -16.34
C LEU A 411 -20.03 -7.94 -17.64
N GLN A 412 -19.37 -9.06 -17.93
CA GLN A 412 -19.66 -9.93 -19.08
C GLN A 412 -20.71 -11.02 -18.78
N VAL A 413 -21.50 -10.85 -17.70
CA VAL A 413 -22.59 -11.75 -17.28
C VAL A 413 -23.87 -11.48 -18.08
#